data_AF-A0AAU7E8Z9-F1
#
_entry.id   AF-A0AAU7E8Z9-F1
#
_cell.length_a   1.000
_cell.length_b   1.000
_cell.length_c   1.000
_cell.angle_alpha   90.00
_cell.angle_beta   90.00
_cell.angle_gamma   90.00
#
_symmetry.space_group_name_H-M   'P 1'
#
loop_
_entity.id
_entity.type
_entity.pdbx_description
1 polymer ?
#
loop_
_entity_poly.entity_id
_entity_poly.type
_entity_poly.pdbx_seq_one_letter_code
_entity_poly.pdbx_strand_id
1 'polypeptide(L)'
;MRGLVPTLLFLVGLLMKDSFGRQYRNRYRSRTRISLLSMWIDETQMAEFLGRPMKIPIVNNGIVLPYFKNKGFFQSLPVIPPEIDVVRLRWVARIDQYSYWFQNLKSEDDEILYKPLLSIPLTGRIPPKETEFQIAIPCTGKKSGIVAFEIDVYIFRQNIPISGSPIKLRLSKRCKALNPGKTQRSICNLDCQNGGICSQQKTCICMQGYSGKLCEKATCSPVCLNNGSCIAPNQCKCQHGYAGSNCERAKCSRPCYNGGRCIGPDQCLCSKGFHGLNCQLSSCGYPCSNGGRCMGQNNCVCPTGYGGQLCEIPKCYRSCGLHGMCVDVGVCRCELGWHGRYCNKKSKHNRHHRKRRKDRKKRNRKHLSR
;
A
#
# COMPACT_ATOMS: atom_id res chain seq x y z
N MET A 1 -26.14 -11.99 -49.63
CA MET A 1 -24.86 -12.66 -49.94
C MET A 1 -24.28 -13.28 -48.67
N ARG A 2 -24.80 -14.43 -48.24
CA ARG A 2 -24.30 -15.24 -47.11
C ARG A 2 -23.84 -16.55 -47.74
N GLY A 3 -22.54 -16.83 -47.79
CA GLY A 3 -22.09 -18.08 -48.42
C GLY A 3 -20.59 -18.28 -48.65
N LEU A 4 -19.74 -17.24 -48.56
CA LEU A 4 -18.30 -17.38 -48.88
C LEU A 4 -17.33 -17.06 -47.73
N VAL A 5 -17.82 -16.54 -46.60
CA VAL A 5 -17.01 -16.24 -45.40
C VAL A 5 -16.65 -17.48 -44.55
N PRO A 6 -17.50 -18.51 -44.40
CA PRO A 6 -17.19 -19.65 -43.53
C PRO A 6 -16.01 -20.50 -44.03
N THR A 7 -15.83 -20.62 -45.34
CA THR A 7 -14.84 -21.49 -45.98
C THR A 7 -13.42 -20.94 -45.89
N LEU A 8 -13.23 -19.62 -46.02
CA LEU A 8 -11.91 -18.99 -45.87
C LEU A 8 -11.42 -19.02 -44.40
N LEU A 9 -12.33 -18.84 -43.44
CA LEU A 9 -12.01 -18.87 -42.00
C LEU A 9 -11.83 -20.30 -41.45
N PHE A 10 -12.50 -21.31 -42.04
CA PHE A 10 -12.21 -22.72 -41.78
C PHE A 10 -10.77 -23.07 -42.19
N LEU A 11 -10.30 -22.55 -43.33
CA LEU A 11 -8.92 -22.69 -43.78
C LEU A 11 -7.94 -21.97 -42.84
N VAL A 12 -8.27 -20.81 -42.27
CA VAL A 12 -7.43 -20.17 -41.23
C VAL A 12 -7.40 -21.02 -39.96
N GLY A 13 -8.53 -21.58 -39.51
CA GLY A 13 -8.58 -22.51 -38.37
C GLY A 13 -7.82 -23.83 -38.60
N LEU A 14 -7.74 -24.31 -39.85
CA LEU A 14 -6.94 -25.47 -40.26
C LEU A 14 -5.45 -25.13 -40.41
N LEU A 15 -5.09 -23.97 -40.98
CA LEU A 15 -3.72 -23.46 -41.03
C LEU A 15 -3.15 -23.19 -39.63
N MET A 16 -4.01 -22.71 -38.71
CA MET A 16 -3.73 -22.57 -37.27
C MET A 16 -3.82 -23.91 -36.51
N LYS A 17 -4.15 -25.04 -37.15
CA LYS A 17 -4.05 -26.38 -36.53
C LYS A 17 -2.81 -27.12 -37.04
N ASP A 18 -2.54 -27.06 -38.34
CA ASP A 18 -1.41 -27.75 -38.96
C ASP A 18 -0.06 -27.12 -38.57
N SER A 19 -0.03 -25.81 -38.30
CA SER A 19 1.15 -25.13 -37.75
C SER A 19 1.34 -25.39 -36.24
N PHE A 20 0.31 -25.84 -35.52
CA PHE A 20 0.29 -25.96 -34.06
C PHE A 20 0.66 -27.38 -33.55
N GLY A 21 0.66 -28.41 -34.41
CA GLY A 21 0.73 -29.82 -33.99
C GLY A 21 2.10 -30.51 -33.95
N ARG A 22 3.14 -30.03 -34.66
CA ARG A 22 4.38 -30.80 -34.86
C ARG A 22 5.65 -30.29 -34.14
N GLN A 23 5.68 -29.06 -33.63
CA GLN A 23 6.88 -28.52 -32.96
C GLN A 23 6.85 -28.56 -31.42
N TYR A 24 5.72 -28.93 -30.80
CA TYR A 24 5.51 -28.77 -29.35
C TYR A 24 5.69 -30.05 -28.51
N ARG A 25 6.42 -31.06 -29.00
CA ARG A 25 6.67 -32.29 -28.22
C ARG A 25 8.09 -32.48 -27.70
N ASN A 26 9.06 -31.64 -28.06
CA ASN A 26 10.43 -31.83 -27.60
C ASN A 26 11.16 -30.50 -27.43
N ARG A 27 11.12 -29.94 -26.22
CA ARG A 27 12.21 -29.18 -25.53
C ARG A 27 11.59 -28.22 -24.52
N TYR A 28 11.52 -28.65 -23.26
CA TYR A 28 12.08 -27.89 -22.12
C TYR A 28 12.03 -28.78 -20.88
N ARG A 29 13.06 -29.62 -20.74
CA ARG A 29 13.37 -30.33 -19.51
C ARG A 29 14.43 -29.49 -18.80
N SER A 30 14.01 -28.47 -18.05
CA SER A 30 14.89 -27.69 -17.17
C SER A 30 14.10 -27.17 -15.97
N ARG A 31 14.57 -27.53 -14.77
CA ARG A 31 14.06 -27.09 -13.46
C ARG A 31 14.22 -25.58 -13.28
N THR A 32 13.26 -24.80 -13.76
CA THR A 32 13.12 -23.37 -13.46
C THR A 32 11.67 -23.10 -13.06
N ARG A 33 11.45 -22.23 -12.06
CA ARG A 33 10.11 -21.87 -11.56
C ARG A 33 9.18 -21.58 -12.75
N ILE A 34 8.08 -22.32 -12.86
CA ILE A 34 7.07 -22.09 -13.89
C ILE A 34 6.57 -20.65 -13.69
N SER A 35 6.91 -19.74 -14.62
CA SER A 35 6.26 -18.44 -14.69
C SER A 35 4.77 -18.68 -14.95
N LEU A 36 3.91 -18.15 -14.09
CA LEU A 36 2.45 -18.29 -14.20
C LEU A 36 1.81 -17.03 -14.82
N LEU A 37 2.60 -16.27 -15.61
CA LEU A 37 2.08 -15.16 -16.40
C LEU A 37 1.44 -15.69 -17.68
N SER A 38 0.15 -15.42 -17.83
CA SER A 38 -0.59 -15.71 -19.07
C SER A 38 -1.47 -14.52 -19.45
N MET A 39 -1.60 -14.28 -20.76
CA MET A 39 -2.47 -13.25 -21.34
C MET A 39 -3.12 -13.80 -22.61
N TRP A 40 -4.42 -13.61 -22.78
CA TRP A 40 -5.20 -14.13 -23.91
C TRP A 40 -6.42 -13.27 -24.22
N ILE A 41 -6.96 -13.43 -25.43
CA ILE A 41 -8.26 -12.85 -25.82
C ILE A 41 -9.38 -13.77 -25.32
N ASP A 42 -10.44 -13.19 -24.76
CA ASP A 42 -11.52 -13.94 -24.12
C ASP A 42 -12.29 -14.87 -25.08
N GLU A 43 -12.67 -16.05 -24.57
CA GLU A 43 -13.26 -17.15 -25.36
C GLU A 43 -14.68 -16.86 -25.85
N THR A 44 -15.45 -16.08 -25.08
CA THR A 44 -16.85 -15.74 -25.42
C THR A 44 -16.90 -14.86 -26.67
N GLN A 45 -15.91 -13.99 -26.84
CA GLN A 45 -15.82 -13.08 -27.97
C GLN A 45 -15.53 -13.82 -29.28
N MET A 46 -14.72 -14.88 -29.25
CA MET A 46 -14.36 -15.64 -30.46
C MET A 46 -15.49 -16.55 -30.96
N ALA A 47 -16.43 -16.95 -30.08
CA ALA A 47 -17.59 -17.73 -30.46
C ALA A 47 -18.50 -16.99 -31.45
N GLU A 48 -18.62 -15.66 -31.31
CA GLU A 48 -19.38 -14.82 -32.24
C GLU A 48 -18.70 -14.67 -33.62
N PHE A 49 -17.35 -14.70 -33.68
CA PHE A 49 -16.59 -14.58 -34.93
C PHE A 49 -16.39 -15.88 -35.69
N LEU A 50 -16.11 -16.97 -34.96
CA LEU A 50 -15.69 -18.24 -35.52
C LEU A 50 -16.77 -19.32 -35.40
N GLY A 51 -17.91 -19.00 -34.78
CA GLY A 51 -18.98 -19.96 -34.50
C GLY A 51 -18.60 -21.00 -33.43
N ARG A 52 -17.44 -20.85 -32.77
CA ARG A 52 -16.95 -21.74 -31.71
C ARG A 52 -16.10 -20.95 -30.71
N PRO A 53 -16.24 -21.20 -29.40
CA PRO A 53 -15.37 -20.57 -28.40
C PRO A 53 -13.93 -21.03 -28.60
N MET A 54 -13.01 -20.07 -28.72
CA MET A 54 -11.59 -20.32 -28.89
C MET A 54 -10.79 -19.35 -28.04
N LYS A 55 -9.88 -19.88 -27.22
CA LYS A 55 -8.90 -19.10 -26.48
C LYS A 55 -7.74 -18.76 -27.39
N ILE A 56 -7.46 -17.48 -27.62
CA ILE A 56 -6.26 -17.05 -28.36
C ILE A 56 -5.21 -16.60 -27.34
N PRO A 57 -4.23 -17.46 -27.00
CA PRO A 57 -3.16 -17.05 -26.10
C PRO A 57 -2.25 -16.02 -26.79
N ILE A 58 -1.71 -15.10 -26.01
CA ILE A 58 -0.73 -14.09 -26.47
C ILE A 58 0.58 -14.30 -25.71
N VAL A 59 0.47 -14.42 -24.39
CA VAL A 59 1.57 -14.77 -23.49
C VAL A 59 1.23 -16.07 -22.82
N ASN A 60 2.18 -17.01 -22.83
CA ASN A 60 2.06 -18.25 -22.08
C ASN A 60 3.35 -18.48 -21.28
N ASN A 61 3.18 -18.71 -19.98
CA ASN A 61 4.29 -18.87 -19.02
C ASN A 61 5.37 -17.78 -19.14
N GLY A 62 4.95 -16.53 -19.29
CA GLY A 62 5.85 -15.37 -19.40
C GLY A 62 6.62 -15.26 -20.72
N ILE A 63 6.24 -15.99 -21.76
CA ILE A 63 6.83 -15.91 -23.10
C ILE A 63 5.75 -15.44 -24.08
N VAL A 64 6.06 -14.43 -24.88
CA VAL A 64 5.21 -14.01 -26.00
C VAL A 64 5.25 -15.06 -27.08
N LEU A 65 4.08 -15.53 -27.51
CA LEU A 65 4.00 -16.63 -28.47
C LEU A 65 4.61 -16.24 -29.82
N PRO A 66 5.35 -17.15 -30.50
CA PRO A 66 6.20 -16.80 -31.64
C PRO A 66 5.47 -16.17 -32.83
N TYR A 67 4.19 -16.49 -33.03
CA TYR A 67 3.42 -15.93 -34.15
C TYR A 67 3.18 -14.43 -34.01
N PHE A 68 3.13 -13.89 -32.79
CA PHE A 68 3.11 -12.44 -32.55
C PHE A 68 4.45 -11.76 -32.86
N LYS A 69 5.53 -12.52 -33.10
CA LYS A 69 6.84 -12.01 -33.54
C LYS A 69 6.97 -11.98 -35.08
N ASN A 70 6.08 -12.67 -35.81
CA ASN A 70 6.18 -12.77 -37.26
C ASN A 70 5.46 -11.59 -37.94
N LYS A 71 6.19 -10.83 -38.78
CA LYS A 71 5.66 -9.63 -39.47
C LYS A 71 4.44 -9.92 -40.36
N GLY A 72 4.34 -11.11 -40.92
CA GLY A 72 3.21 -11.51 -41.79
C GLY A 72 1.96 -11.99 -41.05
N PHE A 73 2.05 -12.25 -39.73
CA PHE A 73 0.92 -12.79 -38.97
C PHE A 73 -0.26 -11.81 -38.91
N PHE A 74 0.00 -10.53 -38.69
CA PHE A 74 -1.07 -9.54 -38.59
C PHE A 74 -1.78 -9.28 -39.92
N GLN A 75 -1.09 -9.50 -41.04
CA GLN A 75 -1.67 -9.35 -42.39
C GLN A 75 -2.63 -10.50 -42.73
N SER A 76 -2.49 -11.65 -42.06
CA SER A 76 -3.40 -12.79 -42.23
C SER A 76 -4.58 -12.79 -41.25
N LEU A 77 -4.62 -11.85 -40.29
CA LEU A 77 -5.75 -11.70 -39.38
C LEU A 77 -6.95 -11.06 -40.10
N PRO A 78 -8.18 -11.52 -39.82
CA PRO A 78 -9.38 -10.92 -40.39
C PRO A 78 -9.57 -9.49 -39.90
N VAL A 79 -10.14 -8.65 -40.75
CA VAL A 79 -10.54 -7.28 -40.40
C VAL A 79 -11.68 -7.33 -39.39
N ILE A 80 -11.53 -6.63 -38.26
CA ILE A 80 -12.54 -6.54 -37.21
C ILE A 80 -13.80 -5.85 -37.80
N PRO A 81 -14.99 -6.48 -37.76
CA PRO A 81 -16.17 -5.95 -38.40
C PRO A 81 -16.76 -4.72 -37.65
N PRO A 82 -17.58 -3.89 -38.34
CA PRO A 82 -18.07 -2.62 -37.81
C PRO A 82 -18.87 -2.74 -36.52
N GLU A 83 -19.48 -3.88 -36.26
CA GLU A 83 -20.34 -4.12 -35.11
C GLU A 83 -19.58 -4.31 -33.78
N ILE A 84 -18.24 -4.46 -33.81
CA ILE A 84 -17.40 -4.64 -32.61
C ILE A 84 -16.58 -3.41 -32.31
N ASP A 85 -16.89 -2.77 -31.20
CA ASP A 85 -16.14 -1.61 -30.72
C ASP A 85 -15.27 -1.94 -29.50
N VAL A 86 -15.30 -3.17 -28.98
CA VAL A 86 -14.57 -3.58 -27.76
C VAL A 86 -13.95 -4.96 -27.92
N VAL A 87 -12.67 -5.10 -27.58
CA VAL A 87 -11.93 -6.37 -27.46
C VAL A 87 -11.63 -6.63 -25.99
N ARG A 88 -12.02 -7.81 -25.48
CA ARG A 88 -11.81 -8.24 -24.10
C ARG A 88 -10.58 -9.14 -24.02
N LEU A 89 -9.65 -8.76 -23.15
CA LEU A 89 -8.46 -9.55 -22.84
C LEU A 89 -8.49 -9.96 -21.38
N ARG A 90 -7.91 -11.11 -21.10
CA ARG A 90 -7.68 -11.59 -19.74
C ARG A 90 -6.21 -11.82 -19.50
N TRP A 91 -5.79 -11.58 -18.27
CA TRP A 91 -4.44 -11.84 -17.81
C TRP A 91 -4.39 -12.30 -16.36
N VAL A 92 -3.29 -12.92 -15.98
CA VAL A 92 -3.04 -13.35 -14.60
C VAL A 92 -1.54 -13.45 -14.35
N ALA A 93 -1.10 -13.08 -13.14
CA ALA A 93 0.27 -13.19 -12.67
C ALA A 93 0.31 -13.77 -11.24
N ARG A 94 0.14 -15.10 -11.09
CA ARG A 94 -0.18 -15.74 -9.80
C ARG A 94 0.84 -15.50 -8.67
N ILE A 95 2.14 -15.62 -8.95
CA ILE A 95 3.20 -15.68 -7.93
C ILE A 95 4.19 -14.50 -8.04
N ASP A 96 4.59 -14.14 -9.25
CA ASP A 96 5.58 -13.09 -9.49
C ASP A 96 4.90 -11.73 -9.70
N GLN A 97 5.54 -10.67 -9.22
CA GLN A 97 5.10 -9.30 -9.51
C GLN A 97 5.52 -8.91 -10.92
N TYR A 98 4.56 -8.89 -11.84
CA TYR A 98 4.72 -8.33 -13.17
C TYR A 98 4.12 -6.93 -13.24
N SER A 99 4.79 -6.03 -13.94
CA SER A 99 4.26 -4.73 -14.32
C SER A 99 4.08 -4.63 -15.82
N TYR A 100 3.20 -3.74 -16.25
CA TYR A 100 2.92 -3.50 -17.65
C TYR A 100 3.02 -2.02 -17.99
N TRP A 101 3.26 -1.72 -19.27
CA TRP A 101 3.23 -0.38 -19.83
C TRP A 101 2.72 -0.42 -21.28
N PHE A 102 1.57 0.21 -21.50
CA PHE A 102 0.98 0.44 -22.82
C PHE A 102 1.47 1.75 -23.42
N GLN A 103 1.78 1.71 -24.71
CA GLN A 103 2.24 2.86 -25.49
C GLN A 103 1.82 2.70 -26.96
N ASN A 104 2.02 3.76 -27.75
CA ASN A 104 1.71 3.78 -29.19
C ASN A 104 0.24 3.40 -29.51
N LEU A 105 -0.73 3.88 -28.72
CA LEU A 105 -2.17 3.71 -28.99
C LEU A 105 -2.59 4.69 -30.10
N LYS A 106 -2.56 4.24 -31.35
CA LYS A 106 -2.84 5.11 -32.51
C LYS A 106 -3.76 4.45 -33.54
N SER A 107 -4.53 5.28 -34.22
CA SER A 107 -5.21 4.95 -35.48
C SER A 107 -4.38 5.49 -36.65
N GLU A 108 -4.36 4.80 -37.78
CA GLU A 108 -3.76 5.34 -39.02
C GLU A 108 -4.62 6.44 -39.65
N ASP A 109 -5.93 6.47 -39.34
CA ASP A 109 -6.86 7.50 -39.80
C ASP A 109 -7.85 7.84 -38.68
N ASP A 110 -7.60 8.97 -38.00
CA ASP A 110 -8.41 9.48 -36.89
C ASP A 110 -9.79 10.02 -37.35
N GLU A 111 -10.03 10.16 -38.66
CA GLU A 111 -11.34 10.52 -39.21
C GLU A 111 -12.25 9.30 -39.38
N ILE A 112 -11.69 8.10 -39.50
CA ILE A 112 -12.45 6.84 -39.63
C ILE A 112 -12.60 6.14 -38.26
N LEU A 113 -11.52 6.10 -37.48
CA LEU A 113 -11.45 5.39 -36.21
C LEU A 113 -10.72 6.25 -35.17
N TYR A 114 -11.32 6.45 -33.99
CA TYR A 114 -10.62 7.11 -32.90
C TYR A 114 -9.48 6.23 -32.38
N LYS A 115 -8.49 6.85 -31.71
CA LYS A 115 -7.40 6.12 -31.05
C LYS A 115 -7.94 5.06 -30.08
N PRO A 116 -7.30 3.87 -29.99
CA PRO A 116 -7.72 2.84 -29.06
C PRO A 116 -7.72 3.31 -27.60
N LEU A 117 -8.73 2.91 -26.84
CA LEU A 117 -8.90 3.28 -25.43
C LEU A 117 -8.80 2.04 -24.53
N LEU A 118 -8.12 2.19 -23.39
CA LEU A 118 -8.00 1.12 -22.40
C LEU A 118 -8.91 1.39 -21.19
N SER A 119 -9.60 0.36 -20.74
CA SER A 119 -10.35 0.36 -19.46
C SER A 119 -9.46 0.31 -18.20
N ILE A 120 -8.14 0.17 -18.38
CA ILE A 120 -7.13 0.14 -17.32
C ILE A 120 -6.10 1.27 -17.52
N PRO A 121 -5.34 1.65 -16.48
CA PRO A 121 -4.22 2.59 -16.60
C PRO A 121 -3.20 2.20 -17.69
N LEU A 122 -2.40 3.16 -18.21
CA LEU A 122 -1.36 2.86 -19.20
C LEU A 122 -0.22 2.06 -18.57
N THR A 123 0.02 2.26 -17.27
CA THR A 123 1.04 1.57 -16.50
C THR A 123 0.43 0.99 -15.24
N GLY A 124 0.86 -0.20 -14.83
CA GLY A 124 0.40 -0.80 -13.58
C GLY A 124 1.02 -2.15 -13.30
N ARG A 125 0.41 -2.89 -12.35
CA ARG A 125 0.78 -4.27 -12.03
C ARG A 125 -0.27 -5.24 -12.56
N ILE A 126 0.19 -6.40 -13.05
CA ILE A 126 -0.70 -7.47 -13.49
C ILE A 126 -1.27 -8.17 -12.24
N PRO A 127 -2.60 -8.35 -12.11
CA PRO A 127 -3.21 -8.91 -10.92
C PRO A 127 -2.85 -10.40 -10.69
N PRO A 128 -2.84 -10.85 -9.41
CA PRO A 128 -2.58 -12.25 -9.07
C PRO A 128 -3.76 -13.18 -9.37
N LYS A 129 -4.97 -12.63 -9.46
CA LYS A 129 -6.19 -13.33 -9.89
C LYS A 129 -6.46 -13.01 -11.35
N GLU A 130 -7.07 -13.96 -12.05
CA GLU A 130 -7.53 -13.73 -13.42
C GLU A 130 -8.45 -12.52 -13.47
N THR A 131 -8.08 -11.55 -14.31
CA THR A 131 -8.78 -10.27 -14.42
C THR A 131 -8.98 -9.96 -15.90
N GLU A 132 -10.16 -9.46 -16.25
CA GLU A 132 -10.48 -8.95 -17.58
C GLU A 132 -10.13 -7.45 -17.67
N PHE A 133 -9.62 -7.03 -18.82
CA PHE A 133 -9.65 -5.64 -19.24
C PHE A 133 -10.09 -5.53 -20.70
N GLN A 134 -10.57 -4.35 -21.06
CA GLN A 134 -11.15 -4.04 -22.36
C GLN A 134 -10.28 -3.03 -23.12
N ILE A 135 -10.15 -3.26 -24.42
CA ILE A 135 -9.60 -2.34 -25.42
C ILE A 135 -10.77 -1.90 -26.31
N ALA A 136 -11.12 -0.63 -26.26
CA ALA A 136 -12.11 -0.06 -27.15
C ALA A 136 -11.47 0.47 -28.44
N ILE A 137 -12.16 0.24 -29.56
CA ILE A 137 -11.76 0.59 -30.93
C ILE A 137 -12.93 1.28 -31.65
N PRO A 138 -13.35 2.48 -31.21
CA PRO A 138 -14.60 3.07 -31.65
C PRO A 138 -14.46 3.78 -32.99
N CYS A 139 -15.31 3.41 -33.94
CA CYS A 139 -15.46 4.13 -35.21
C CYS A 139 -16.00 5.54 -34.98
N THR A 140 -15.54 6.52 -35.75
CA THR A 140 -16.03 7.91 -35.65
C THR A 140 -17.45 8.07 -36.20
N GLY A 141 -17.85 7.19 -37.12
CA GLY A 141 -19.10 7.30 -37.87
C GLY A 141 -19.09 8.40 -38.94
N LYS A 142 -17.99 9.16 -39.11
CA LYS A 142 -17.88 10.23 -40.12
C LYS A 142 -17.58 9.69 -41.52
N LYS A 143 -16.70 8.69 -41.61
CA LYS A 143 -16.26 8.08 -42.86
C LYS A 143 -16.34 6.54 -42.77
N SER A 144 -16.68 5.93 -43.90
CA SER A 144 -16.61 4.47 -44.09
C SER A 144 -15.20 4.10 -44.53
N GLY A 145 -14.69 2.97 -44.07
CA GLY A 145 -13.39 2.48 -44.52
C GLY A 145 -12.86 1.33 -43.68
N ILE A 146 -11.69 0.83 -44.08
CA ILE A 146 -10.89 -0.09 -43.27
C ILE A 146 -9.63 0.67 -42.88
N VAL A 147 -9.34 0.71 -41.58
CA VAL A 147 -8.21 1.45 -41.02
C VAL A 147 -7.47 0.54 -40.05
N ALA A 148 -6.14 0.59 -40.09
CA ALA A 148 -5.32 -0.11 -39.13
C ALA A 148 -5.07 0.75 -37.88
N PHE A 149 -4.91 0.08 -36.75
CA PHE A 149 -4.55 0.69 -35.48
C PHE A 149 -3.43 -0.11 -34.83
N GLU A 150 -2.61 0.56 -34.04
CA GLU A 150 -1.47 -0.03 -33.32
C GLU A 150 -1.63 0.15 -31.82
N ILE A 151 -1.18 -0.86 -31.07
CA ILE A 151 -1.09 -0.86 -29.60
C ILE A 151 0.18 -1.66 -29.23
N ASP A 152 1.10 -1.02 -28.53
CA ASP A 152 2.30 -1.68 -28.01
C ASP A 152 2.17 -1.90 -26.50
N VAL A 153 2.39 -3.12 -26.03
CA VAL A 153 2.42 -3.43 -24.60
C VAL A 153 3.74 -4.06 -24.19
N TYR A 154 4.37 -3.47 -23.19
CA TYR A 154 5.56 -4.00 -22.53
C TYR A 154 5.13 -4.69 -21.25
N ILE A 155 5.68 -5.88 -20.99
CA ILE A 155 5.51 -6.57 -19.72
C ILE A 155 6.89 -6.79 -19.11
N PHE A 156 7.02 -6.44 -17.83
CA PHE A 156 8.27 -6.50 -17.09
C PHE A 156 8.15 -7.44 -15.91
N ARG A 157 9.20 -8.24 -15.67
CA ARG A 157 9.43 -8.99 -14.46
C ARG A 157 10.57 -8.33 -13.70
N GLN A 158 10.31 -7.77 -12.52
CA GLN A 158 11.35 -7.06 -11.75
C GLN A 158 12.09 -6.01 -12.60
N ASN A 159 11.35 -5.22 -13.38
CA ASN A 159 11.84 -4.20 -14.33
C ASN A 159 12.61 -4.72 -15.56
N ILE A 160 12.73 -6.03 -15.76
CA ILE A 160 13.33 -6.62 -16.96
C ILE A 160 12.20 -7.02 -17.93
N PRO A 161 12.22 -6.57 -19.21
CA PRO A 161 11.24 -6.98 -20.20
C PRO A 161 11.21 -8.50 -20.39
N ILE A 162 10.01 -9.09 -20.45
CA ILE A 162 9.87 -10.53 -20.75
C ILE A 162 10.26 -10.83 -22.20
N SER A 163 10.60 -12.10 -22.48
CA SER A 163 10.98 -12.52 -23.83
C SER A 163 9.87 -12.27 -24.86
N GLY A 164 10.18 -11.42 -25.85
CA GLY A 164 9.25 -11.01 -26.89
C GLY A 164 8.46 -9.73 -26.59
N SER A 165 8.73 -9.03 -25.48
CA SER A 165 8.28 -7.65 -25.32
C SER A 165 9.11 -6.68 -26.20
N PRO A 166 8.52 -5.61 -26.75
CA PRO A 166 7.09 -5.30 -26.69
C PRO A 166 6.23 -6.22 -27.55
N ILE A 167 5.05 -6.51 -27.05
CA ILE A 167 3.98 -7.16 -27.82
C ILE A 167 3.35 -6.05 -28.67
N LYS A 168 3.66 -6.04 -29.96
CA LYS A 168 3.13 -5.07 -30.92
C LYS A 168 1.87 -5.63 -31.54
N LEU A 169 0.72 -5.00 -31.31
CA LEU A 169 -0.55 -5.38 -31.92
C LEU A 169 -0.86 -4.40 -33.02
N ARG A 170 -0.88 -4.86 -34.28
CA ARG A 170 -1.35 -4.08 -35.42
C ARG A 170 -2.55 -4.80 -36.03
N LEU A 171 -3.73 -4.23 -35.90
CA LEU A 171 -4.98 -4.85 -36.33
C LEU A 171 -5.76 -3.89 -37.22
N SER A 172 -6.62 -4.43 -38.07
CA SER A 172 -7.46 -3.65 -38.98
C SER A 172 -8.92 -3.69 -38.55
N LYS A 173 -9.60 -2.55 -38.61
CA LYS A 173 -11.01 -2.38 -38.23
C LYS A 173 -11.78 -1.77 -39.39
N ARG A 174 -12.93 -2.36 -39.71
CA ARG A 174 -13.89 -1.81 -40.67
C ARG A 174 -14.86 -0.89 -39.94
N CYS A 175 -15.04 0.32 -40.47
CA CYS A 175 -15.99 1.31 -40.00
C CYS A 175 -16.98 1.67 -41.09
N LYS A 176 -18.21 1.99 -40.69
CA LYS A 176 -19.28 2.47 -41.57
C LYS A 176 -19.62 3.90 -41.17
N ALA A 177 -19.68 4.80 -42.16
CA ALA A 177 -20.23 6.13 -41.99
C ALA A 177 -21.72 6.03 -41.63
N LEU A 178 -22.18 6.95 -40.80
CA LEU A 178 -23.58 7.12 -40.48
C LEU A 178 -24.23 7.97 -41.58
N ASN A 179 -25.48 7.66 -41.96
CA ASN A 179 -26.19 8.42 -43.00
C ASN A 179 -26.29 9.91 -42.62
N PRO A 180 -26.12 10.83 -43.59
CA PRO A 180 -26.29 12.27 -43.34
C PRO A 180 -27.72 12.52 -42.85
N GLY A 181 -27.85 13.01 -41.60
CA GLY A 181 -29.12 13.15 -40.87
C GLY A 181 -29.22 12.31 -39.59
N LYS A 182 -28.38 11.29 -39.43
CA LYS A 182 -28.13 10.61 -38.15
C LYS A 182 -26.77 11.02 -37.61
N THR A 183 -26.71 12.13 -36.88
CA THR A 183 -25.51 12.45 -36.09
C THR A 183 -25.29 11.37 -35.03
N GLN A 184 -24.08 11.18 -34.51
CA GLN A 184 -23.80 10.20 -33.44
C GLN A 184 -24.71 10.42 -32.20
N ARG A 185 -25.21 11.65 -32.03
CA ARG A 185 -26.23 12.08 -31.07
C ARG A 185 -27.62 11.47 -31.30
N SER A 186 -27.96 11.03 -32.51
CA SER A 186 -29.26 10.43 -32.85
C SER A 186 -29.27 8.89 -32.80
N ILE A 187 -28.10 8.24 -32.68
CA ILE A 187 -27.99 6.78 -32.47
C ILE A 187 -27.69 6.49 -31.00
N CYS A 188 -26.98 7.39 -30.33
CA CYS A 188 -26.75 7.33 -28.91
C CYS A 188 -27.24 8.60 -28.18
N ASN A 189 -28.27 8.41 -27.35
CA ASN A 189 -28.80 9.43 -26.42
C ASN A 189 -28.09 9.41 -25.05
N LEU A 190 -27.02 8.62 -24.87
CA LEU A 190 -26.31 8.57 -23.60
C LEU A 190 -25.30 9.72 -23.53
N ASP A 191 -25.43 10.52 -22.48
CA ASP A 191 -24.46 11.55 -22.13
C ASP A 191 -23.29 10.91 -21.37
N CYS A 192 -22.32 10.39 -22.15
CA CYS A 192 -21.13 9.77 -21.58
C CYS A 192 -20.23 10.86 -20.97
N GLN A 193 -20.13 10.86 -19.64
CA GLN A 193 -19.38 11.83 -18.87
C GLN A 193 -17.87 11.57 -18.96
N ASN A 194 -17.07 12.53 -18.47
CA ASN A 194 -15.62 12.40 -18.32
C ASN A 194 -14.90 11.99 -19.62
N GLY A 195 -15.38 12.52 -20.76
CA GLY A 195 -14.82 12.24 -22.07
C GLY A 195 -15.14 10.84 -22.62
N GLY A 196 -16.08 10.11 -22.00
CA GLY A 196 -16.52 8.82 -22.51
C GLY A 196 -17.07 8.91 -23.94
N ILE A 197 -16.85 7.88 -24.73
CA ILE A 197 -17.32 7.81 -26.12
C ILE A 197 -18.51 6.86 -26.19
N CYS A 198 -19.61 7.31 -26.76
CA CYS A 198 -20.71 6.39 -27.00
C CYS A 198 -20.47 5.52 -28.24
N SER A 199 -20.49 4.20 -28.03
CA SER A 199 -20.42 3.18 -29.08
C SER A 199 -21.72 3.11 -29.89
N GLN A 200 -21.63 2.53 -31.10
CA GLN A 200 -22.79 2.18 -31.92
C GLN A 200 -23.77 1.22 -31.21
N GLN A 201 -23.29 0.48 -30.21
CA GLN A 201 -24.08 -0.43 -29.38
C GLN A 201 -24.87 0.27 -28.25
N LYS A 202 -24.90 1.62 -28.23
CA LYS A 202 -25.58 2.43 -27.20
C LYS A 202 -25.05 2.18 -25.77
N THR A 203 -23.75 2.06 -25.65
CA THR A 203 -23.04 1.93 -24.38
C THR A 203 -21.92 2.97 -24.32
N CYS A 204 -21.64 3.51 -23.12
CA CYS A 204 -20.52 4.40 -22.93
C CYS A 204 -19.24 3.60 -22.74
N ILE A 205 -18.25 3.91 -23.57
CA ILE A 205 -16.88 3.46 -23.42
C ILE A 205 -16.15 4.52 -22.61
N CYS A 206 -15.68 4.15 -21.42
CA CYS A 206 -15.07 5.10 -20.50
C CYS A 206 -13.61 5.34 -20.78
N MET A 207 -13.21 6.61 -20.63
CA MET A 207 -11.82 7.01 -20.62
C MET A 207 -11.08 6.38 -19.44
N GLN A 208 -9.75 6.34 -19.55
CA GLN A 208 -8.88 5.74 -18.55
C GLN A 208 -9.16 6.32 -17.15
N GLY A 209 -9.34 5.42 -16.18
CA GLY A 209 -9.61 5.79 -14.80
C GLY A 209 -11.06 6.20 -14.54
N TYR A 210 -11.99 5.97 -15.48
CA TYR A 210 -13.42 6.14 -15.27
C TYR A 210 -14.19 4.84 -15.53
N SER A 211 -15.35 4.71 -14.89
CA SER A 211 -16.23 3.54 -14.94
C SER A 211 -17.68 3.95 -14.69
N GLY A 212 -18.60 2.98 -14.72
CA GLY A 212 -20.04 3.24 -14.62
C GLY A 212 -20.71 3.22 -15.99
N LYS A 213 -22.05 3.27 -15.99
CA LYS A 213 -22.85 3.14 -17.22
C LYS A 213 -22.68 4.34 -18.13
N LEU A 214 -22.41 5.50 -17.56
CA LEU A 214 -22.21 6.79 -18.22
C LEU A 214 -20.81 7.35 -17.97
N CYS A 215 -19.87 6.51 -17.51
CA CYS A 215 -18.51 6.93 -17.17
C CYS A 215 -18.44 7.98 -16.05
N GLU A 216 -19.44 7.97 -15.18
CA GLU A 216 -19.64 8.93 -14.11
C GLU A 216 -18.74 8.68 -12.87
N LYS A 217 -18.17 7.47 -12.74
CA LYS A 217 -17.38 7.08 -11.56
C LYS A 217 -15.89 7.10 -11.86
N ALA A 218 -15.14 7.93 -11.15
CA ALA A 218 -13.69 7.87 -11.17
C ALA A 218 -13.16 6.63 -10.42
N THR A 219 -12.06 6.08 -10.90
CA THR A 219 -11.36 4.92 -10.35
C THR A 219 -9.99 5.35 -9.86
N CYS A 220 -9.65 5.03 -8.61
CA CYS A 220 -8.38 5.37 -7.98
C CYS A 220 -7.58 4.10 -7.67
N SER A 221 -6.31 4.08 -8.05
CA SER A 221 -5.33 3.06 -7.65
C SER A 221 -4.03 3.75 -7.22
N PRO A 222 -3.69 3.77 -5.92
CA PRO A 222 -4.33 3.07 -4.80
C PRO A 222 -5.72 3.62 -4.44
N VAL A 223 -6.53 2.80 -3.77
CA VAL A 223 -7.89 3.15 -3.32
C VAL A 223 -7.82 4.22 -2.23
N CYS A 224 -8.75 5.17 -2.24
CA CYS A 224 -8.89 6.18 -1.20
C CYS A 224 -9.30 5.52 0.13
N LEU A 225 -8.50 5.72 1.18
CA LEU A 225 -8.72 5.19 2.52
C LEU A 225 -9.56 6.15 3.37
N ASN A 226 -9.92 5.71 4.58
CA ASN A 226 -10.58 6.54 5.59
C ASN A 226 -11.81 7.31 5.07
N ASN A 227 -12.62 6.60 4.27
CA ASN A 227 -13.85 7.12 3.65
C ASN A 227 -13.62 8.30 2.68
N GLY A 228 -12.40 8.43 2.14
CA GLY A 228 -12.09 9.37 1.06
C GLY A 228 -12.81 8.98 -0.24
N SER A 229 -13.14 9.99 -1.06
CA SER A 229 -13.83 9.79 -2.33
C SER A 229 -12.86 9.96 -3.52
N CYS A 230 -12.93 9.06 -4.49
CA CYS A 230 -12.20 9.22 -5.75
C CYS A 230 -12.94 10.24 -6.62
N ILE A 231 -12.36 11.43 -6.81
CA ILE A 231 -13.00 12.54 -7.53
C ILE A 231 -12.53 12.65 -8.98
N ALA A 232 -11.35 12.11 -9.27
CA ALA A 232 -10.78 11.99 -10.60
C ALA A 232 -9.79 10.80 -10.59
N PRO A 233 -9.33 10.32 -11.76
CA PRO A 233 -8.37 9.22 -11.82
C PRO A 233 -7.18 9.44 -10.90
N ASN A 234 -6.98 8.51 -9.95
CA ASN A 234 -5.91 8.56 -8.94
C ASN A 234 -5.90 9.82 -8.06
N GLN A 235 -7.01 10.56 -7.98
CA GLN A 235 -7.14 11.74 -7.13
C GLN A 235 -8.21 11.51 -6.06
N CYS A 236 -7.75 11.41 -4.82
CA CYS A 236 -8.62 11.25 -3.67
C CYS A 236 -8.95 12.60 -3.02
N LYS A 237 -10.24 12.82 -2.74
CA LYS A 237 -10.71 13.84 -1.82
C LYS A 237 -10.83 13.24 -0.43
N CYS A 238 -10.00 13.70 0.49
CA CYS A 238 -9.97 13.19 1.85
C CYS A 238 -11.07 13.81 2.72
N GLN A 239 -11.57 13.00 3.65
CA GLN A 239 -12.47 13.45 4.70
C GLN A 239 -11.73 14.35 5.69
N HIS A 240 -12.50 15.11 6.47
CA HIS A 240 -11.95 15.96 7.53
C HIS A 240 -11.09 15.13 8.49
N GLY A 241 -9.91 15.65 8.84
CA GLY A 241 -8.96 14.96 9.72
C GLY A 241 -8.13 13.86 9.04
N TYR A 242 -8.13 13.77 7.71
CA TYR A 242 -7.23 12.89 6.95
C TYR A 242 -6.51 13.65 5.82
N ALA A 243 -5.36 13.14 5.42
CA ALA A 243 -4.49 13.71 4.39
C ALA A 243 -3.64 12.62 3.72
N GLY A 244 -2.90 13.00 2.67
CA GLY A 244 -2.10 12.08 1.86
C GLY A 244 -2.71 11.84 0.49
N SER A 245 -1.98 11.15 -0.39
CA SER A 245 -2.41 10.94 -1.78
C SER A 245 -3.59 9.98 -1.87
N ASN A 246 -3.74 9.08 -0.91
CA ASN A 246 -4.88 8.18 -0.78
C ASN A 246 -5.55 8.25 0.59
N CYS A 247 -5.45 9.39 1.26
CA CYS A 247 -6.08 9.68 2.55
C CYS A 247 -5.63 8.77 3.70
N GLU A 248 -4.40 8.29 3.62
CA GLU A 248 -3.79 7.31 4.50
C GLU A 248 -3.29 7.89 5.83
N ARG A 249 -3.05 9.21 5.89
CA ARG A 249 -2.51 9.87 7.09
C ARG A 249 -3.62 10.56 7.87
N ALA A 250 -3.75 10.25 9.15
CA ALA A 250 -4.59 11.02 10.06
C ALA A 250 -3.97 12.40 10.35
N LYS A 251 -4.83 13.41 10.52
CA LYS A 251 -4.50 14.77 10.90
C LYS A 251 -5.34 15.14 12.12
N CYS A 252 -4.67 15.49 13.20
CA CYS A 252 -5.30 15.98 14.42
C CYS A 252 -5.32 17.50 14.40
N SER A 253 -6.43 18.11 14.84
CA SER A 253 -6.55 19.56 14.96
C SER A 253 -5.66 20.08 16.08
N ARG A 254 -5.49 19.27 17.13
CA ARG A 254 -4.53 19.50 18.22
C ARG A 254 -3.38 18.50 18.12
N PRO A 255 -2.12 18.92 18.38
CA PRO A 255 -0.99 18.00 18.33
C PRO A 255 -1.05 16.97 19.47
N CYS A 256 -0.60 15.75 19.18
CA CYS A 256 -0.35 14.73 20.20
C CYS A 256 1.01 15.01 20.86
N TYR A 257 1.03 15.23 22.17
CA TYR A 257 2.23 15.55 22.93
C TYR A 257 2.99 14.29 23.38
N ASN A 258 4.20 14.48 23.93
CA ASN A 258 4.98 13.45 24.62
C ASN A 258 5.21 12.15 23.81
N GLY A 259 5.43 12.29 22.49
CA GLY A 259 5.66 11.15 21.60
C GLY A 259 4.39 10.43 21.12
N GLY A 260 3.21 10.97 21.44
CA GLY A 260 1.93 10.47 20.93
C GLY A 260 1.82 10.55 19.41
N ARG A 261 1.06 9.62 18.81
CA ARG A 261 0.81 9.57 17.37
C ARG A 261 -0.65 9.84 17.07
N CYS A 262 -0.91 10.71 16.09
CA CYS A 262 -2.26 10.92 15.58
C CYS A 262 -2.70 9.68 14.78
N ILE A 263 -3.77 9.03 15.20
CA ILE A 263 -4.29 7.80 14.58
C ILE A 263 -5.67 7.98 13.95
N GLY A 264 -6.34 9.09 14.26
CA GLY A 264 -7.61 9.50 13.67
C GLY A 264 -7.88 10.97 13.97
N PRO A 265 -8.98 11.54 13.44
CA PRO A 265 -9.37 12.91 13.71
C PRO A 265 -9.49 13.14 15.22
N ASP A 266 -8.60 14.00 15.75
CA ASP A 266 -8.49 14.33 17.17
C ASP A 266 -8.36 13.11 18.11
N GLN A 267 -7.78 12.02 17.60
CA GLN A 267 -7.48 10.80 18.36
C GLN A 267 -5.96 10.56 18.39
N CYS A 268 -5.40 10.62 19.59
CA CYS A 268 -3.99 10.37 19.85
C CYS A 268 -3.77 8.99 20.48
N LEU A 269 -2.88 8.21 19.90
CA LEU A 269 -2.30 7.03 20.53
C LEU A 269 -1.12 7.48 21.40
N CYS A 270 -1.24 7.33 22.71
CA CYS A 270 -0.23 7.77 23.66
C CYS A 270 0.87 6.74 23.88
N SER A 271 2.09 7.24 24.06
CA SER A 271 3.21 6.42 24.52
C SER A 271 3.01 5.99 25.98
N LYS A 272 3.67 4.89 26.37
CA LYS A 272 3.56 4.33 27.72
C LYS A 272 3.89 5.37 28.80
N GLY A 273 3.04 5.47 29.82
CA GLY A 273 3.16 6.45 30.90
C GLY A 273 2.54 7.83 30.60
N PHE A 274 1.89 8.00 29.44
CA PHE A 274 1.14 9.20 29.08
C PHE A 274 -0.33 8.86 28.75
N HIS A 275 -1.23 9.81 29.01
CA HIS A 275 -2.66 9.67 28.81
C HIS A 275 -3.34 11.05 28.64
N GLY A 276 -4.66 11.05 28.53
CA GLY A 276 -5.46 12.22 28.17
C GLY A 276 -5.67 12.33 26.67
N LEU A 277 -6.56 13.24 26.25
CA LEU A 277 -7.01 13.37 24.85
C LEU A 277 -5.85 13.55 23.85
N ASN A 278 -4.82 14.31 24.24
CA ASN A 278 -3.67 14.62 23.41
C ASN A 278 -2.35 14.14 24.04
N CYS A 279 -2.41 13.12 24.92
CA CYS A 279 -1.24 12.59 25.63
C CYS A 279 -0.50 13.62 26.50
N GLN A 280 -1.21 14.65 26.96
CA GLN A 280 -0.65 15.74 27.75
C GLN A 280 -0.46 15.39 29.23
N LEU A 281 -1.15 14.36 29.73
CA LEU A 281 -1.09 13.94 31.12
C LEU A 281 -0.08 12.80 31.26
N SER A 282 0.73 12.83 32.32
CA SER A 282 1.67 11.77 32.66
C SER A 282 1.14 10.93 33.83
N SER A 283 1.41 9.63 33.81
CA SER A 283 1.09 8.71 34.90
C SER A 283 2.26 7.77 35.16
N CYS A 284 2.61 7.63 36.43
CA CYS A 284 3.66 6.73 36.89
C CYS A 284 2.99 5.48 37.46
N GLY A 285 3.57 4.30 37.24
CA GLY A 285 3.05 3.06 37.82
C GLY A 285 3.11 3.08 39.35
N TYR A 286 4.09 3.80 39.90
CA TYR A 286 4.21 4.09 41.33
C TYR A 286 4.22 5.60 41.54
N PRO A 287 3.51 6.13 42.56
CA PRO A 287 3.44 7.56 42.81
C PRO A 287 4.80 8.12 43.23
N CYS A 288 5.13 9.31 42.74
CA CYS A 288 6.29 10.05 43.22
C CYS A 288 6.03 10.56 44.64
N SER A 289 6.92 10.26 45.55
CA SER A 289 6.90 10.69 46.95
C SER A 289 7.35 12.14 47.12
N ASN A 290 7.13 12.70 48.30
CA ASN A 290 7.66 13.99 48.75
C ASN A 290 7.43 15.16 47.76
N GLY A 291 6.28 15.16 47.06
CA GLY A 291 5.92 16.20 46.10
C GLY A 291 6.59 16.10 44.73
N GLY A 292 7.20 14.95 44.38
CA GLY A 292 7.79 14.72 43.06
C GLY A 292 6.76 14.76 41.92
N ARG A 293 7.19 15.25 40.75
CA ARG A 293 6.36 15.32 39.55
C ARG A 293 6.65 14.15 38.61
N CYS A 294 5.59 13.43 38.22
CA CYS A 294 5.71 12.34 37.25
C CYS A 294 5.89 12.87 35.81
N MET A 295 6.88 12.35 35.09
CA MET A 295 7.22 12.72 33.71
C MET A 295 7.32 11.46 32.82
N GLY A 296 6.20 10.72 32.70
CA GLY A 296 6.10 9.49 31.92
C GLY A 296 6.17 8.23 32.79
N GLN A 297 6.57 7.10 32.22
CA GLN A 297 6.54 5.83 32.94
C GLN A 297 7.66 5.74 33.99
N ASN A 298 7.29 5.75 35.28
CA ASN A 298 8.20 5.56 36.43
C ASN A 298 9.41 6.52 36.45
N ASN A 299 9.20 7.73 35.92
CA ASN A 299 10.21 8.77 35.89
C ASN A 299 9.73 9.97 36.71
N CYS A 300 10.28 10.12 37.91
CA CYS A 300 9.94 11.20 38.83
C CYS A 300 11.01 12.30 38.80
N VAL A 301 10.56 13.53 38.60
CA VAL A 301 11.38 14.72 38.82
C VAL A 301 11.26 15.11 40.28
N CYS A 302 12.35 14.95 41.01
CA CYS A 302 12.36 15.19 42.45
C CYS A 302 12.55 16.65 42.81
N PRO A 303 11.84 17.15 43.83
CA PRO A 303 12.09 18.48 44.37
C PRO A 303 13.50 18.57 44.97
N THR A 304 13.99 19.80 45.13
CA THR A 304 15.27 20.05 45.80
C THR A 304 15.28 19.42 47.18
N GLY A 305 16.36 18.69 47.50
CA GLY A 305 16.49 17.97 48.77
C GLY A 305 16.00 16.52 48.74
N TYR A 306 15.43 16.02 47.64
CA TYR A 306 15.04 14.62 47.50
C TYR A 306 15.73 13.94 46.30
N GLY A 307 15.76 12.62 46.32
CA GLY A 307 16.31 11.74 45.28
C GLY A 307 15.73 10.33 45.39
N GLY A 308 16.30 9.38 44.64
CA GLY A 308 15.67 8.07 44.43
C GLY A 308 14.75 8.08 43.21
N GLN A 309 14.29 6.89 42.81
CA GLN A 309 13.49 6.74 41.58
C GLN A 309 12.08 7.32 41.74
N LEU A 310 11.55 7.31 42.97
CA LEU A 310 10.25 7.83 43.35
C LEU A 310 10.38 9.03 44.30
N CYS A 311 11.54 9.68 44.36
CA CYS A 311 11.79 10.81 45.27
C CYS A 311 11.64 10.47 46.76
N GLU A 312 11.83 9.21 47.11
CA GLU A 312 11.70 8.64 48.45
C GLU A 312 12.90 8.90 49.36
N ILE A 313 14.06 9.24 48.78
CA ILE A 313 15.33 9.39 49.51
C ILE A 313 15.57 10.87 49.83
N PRO A 314 15.55 11.29 51.11
CA PRO A 314 15.96 12.64 51.48
C PRO A 314 17.48 12.80 51.29
N LYS A 315 17.88 13.95 50.76
CA LYS A 315 19.28 14.33 50.55
C LYS A 315 19.76 15.20 51.69
N CYS A 316 20.79 14.73 52.39
CA CYS A 316 21.58 15.52 53.30
C CYS A 316 22.80 16.05 52.53
N TYR A 317 22.79 17.36 52.20
CA TYR A 317 23.85 18.02 51.39
C TYR A 317 25.27 17.76 51.95
N ARG A 318 25.37 17.57 53.26
CA ARG A 318 26.52 16.93 53.91
C ARG A 318 26.07 15.59 54.49
N SER A 319 26.83 14.54 54.18
CA SER A 319 26.57 13.19 54.69
C SER A 319 26.43 13.17 56.22
N CYS A 320 25.57 12.30 56.75
CA CYS A 320 25.34 12.11 58.19
C CYS A 320 26.49 11.36 58.90
N GLY A 321 27.70 11.44 58.36
CA GLY A 321 28.86 10.69 58.83
C GLY A 321 28.68 9.17 58.67
N LEU A 322 29.58 8.41 59.28
CA LEU A 322 29.52 6.94 59.31
C LEU A 322 28.53 6.39 60.36
N HIS A 323 28.05 7.25 61.25
CA HIS A 323 27.26 6.87 62.44
C HIS A 323 25.90 7.56 62.48
N GLY A 324 25.35 7.89 61.31
CA GLY A 324 24.07 8.55 61.21
C GLY A 324 23.36 8.26 59.89
N MET A 325 22.04 8.28 59.94
CA MET A 325 21.18 8.12 58.77
C MET A 325 20.45 9.43 58.46
N CYS A 326 20.35 9.77 57.17
CA CYS A 326 19.54 10.90 56.72
C CYS A 326 18.06 10.49 56.79
N VAL A 327 17.29 11.15 57.65
CA VAL A 327 15.88 10.79 57.91
C VAL A 327 14.91 11.83 57.36
N ASP A 328 15.39 13.04 57.10
CA ASP A 328 14.69 14.11 56.39
C ASP A 328 15.73 15.06 55.77
N VAL A 329 15.31 16.04 54.96
CA VAL A 329 16.18 16.98 54.25
C VAL A 329 17.10 17.71 55.22
N GLY A 330 18.39 17.34 55.21
CA GLY A 330 19.40 17.91 56.10
C GLY A 330 19.32 17.46 57.57
N VAL A 331 18.46 16.49 57.91
CA VAL A 331 18.27 15.99 59.28
C VAL A 331 18.87 14.60 59.43
N CYS A 332 19.85 14.49 60.33
CA CYS A 332 20.53 13.25 60.63
C CYS A 332 20.05 12.64 61.96
N ARG A 333 19.72 11.35 61.92
CA ARG A 333 19.51 10.52 63.12
C ARG A 333 20.80 9.80 63.46
N CYS A 334 21.39 10.10 64.62
CA CYS A 334 22.66 9.51 65.05
C CYS A 334 22.49 8.18 65.78
N GLU A 335 23.45 7.28 65.59
CA GLU A 335 23.58 6.03 66.34
C GLU A 335 23.90 6.29 67.83
N LEU A 336 23.58 5.32 68.68
CA LEU A 336 23.85 5.39 70.12
C LEU A 336 25.34 5.65 70.39
N GLY A 337 25.60 6.70 71.18
CA GLY A 337 26.96 7.15 71.50
C GLY A 337 27.56 8.15 70.50
N TRP A 338 26.82 8.55 69.46
CA TRP A 338 27.18 9.60 68.52
C TRP A 338 26.17 10.74 68.55
N HIS A 339 26.61 11.97 68.28
CA HIS A 339 25.77 13.17 68.30
C HIS A 339 26.32 14.29 67.41
N GLY A 340 25.56 15.38 67.31
CA GLY A 340 25.86 16.54 66.46
C GLY A 340 25.14 16.47 65.11
N ARG A 341 25.10 17.62 64.41
CA ARG A 341 24.33 17.79 63.16
C ARG A 341 24.67 16.76 62.07
N TYR A 342 25.89 16.22 62.06
CA TYR A 342 26.38 15.24 61.09
C TYR A 342 26.85 13.93 61.73
N CYS A 343 26.42 13.65 62.97
CA CYS A 343 26.74 12.42 63.73
C CYS A 343 28.24 12.05 63.78
N ASN A 344 29.11 13.04 63.72
CA ASN A 344 30.56 12.87 63.71
C ASN A 344 31.22 13.13 65.08
N LYS A 345 30.43 13.35 66.14
CA LYS A 345 30.94 13.57 67.51
C LYS A 345 30.59 12.39 68.42
N LYS A 346 31.59 11.84 69.12
CA LYS A 346 31.42 10.74 70.07
C LYS A 346 31.03 11.26 71.45
N SER A 347 29.94 10.75 72.01
CA SER A 347 29.44 11.14 73.35
C SER A 347 30.40 10.67 74.44
N LYS A 348 30.86 11.60 75.30
CA LYS A 348 31.85 11.35 76.36
C LYS A 348 31.25 10.76 77.65
N HIS A 349 29.94 10.52 77.71
CA HIS A 349 29.28 10.06 78.95
C HIS A 349 29.64 8.65 79.41
N ASN A 350 30.37 7.86 78.60
CA ASN A 350 30.78 6.50 79.00
C ASN A 350 32.03 6.44 79.92
N ARG A 351 32.56 7.59 80.37
CA ARG A 351 33.70 7.61 81.32
C ARG A 351 33.29 7.31 82.77
N HIS A 352 32.07 7.64 83.20
CA HIS A 352 31.63 7.41 84.58
C HIS A 352 31.39 5.92 84.91
N HIS A 353 30.94 5.12 83.94
CA HIS A 353 30.79 3.67 84.12
C HIS A 353 32.13 2.94 84.22
N ARG A 354 33.16 3.40 83.50
CA ARG A 354 34.53 2.83 83.59
C ARG A 354 35.22 3.17 84.91
N LYS A 355 35.01 4.36 85.49
CA LYS A 355 35.59 4.75 86.78
C LYS A 355 34.98 3.92 87.93
N ARG A 356 33.64 3.80 87.98
CA ARG A 356 32.93 2.96 88.98
C ARG A 356 33.34 1.47 88.96
N ARG A 357 33.62 0.89 87.78
CA ARG A 357 34.12 -0.49 87.67
C ARG A 357 35.57 -0.66 88.15
N LYS A 358 36.44 0.35 87.99
CA LYS A 358 37.82 0.32 88.50
C LYS A 358 37.89 0.48 90.02
N ASP A 359 37.04 1.33 90.60
CA ASP A 359 36.99 1.52 92.06
C ASP A 359 36.42 0.30 92.79
N ARG A 360 35.43 -0.40 92.20
CA ARG A 360 34.88 -1.66 92.73
C ARG A 360 35.89 -2.82 92.67
N LYS A 361 36.75 -2.88 91.63
CA LYS A 361 37.87 -3.85 91.55
C LYS A 361 39.00 -3.57 92.54
N LYS A 362 39.25 -2.29 92.90
CA LYS A 362 40.26 -1.91 93.92
C LYS A 362 39.80 -2.23 95.34
N ARG A 363 38.49 -2.09 95.66
CA ARG A 363 37.94 -2.52 96.96
C ARG A 363 38.00 -4.04 97.16
N ASN A 364 37.65 -4.82 96.13
CA ASN A 364 37.68 -6.30 96.26
C ASN A 364 39.10 -6.89 96.35
N ARG A 365 40.15 -6.18 95.90
CA ARG A 365 41.54 -6.62 96.09
C ARG A 365 42.11 -6.35 97.49
N LYS A 366 41.54 -5.40 98.25
CA LYS A 366 41.97 -5.13 99.64
C LYS A 366 41.32 -6.06 100.68
N HIS A 367 40.26 -6.78 100.31
CA HIS A 367 39.59 -7.76 101.18
C HIS A 367 40.10 -9.19 101.03
N LEU A 368 41.04 -9.46 100.11
CA LEU A 368 41.64 -10.78 99.89
C LEU A 368 43.11 -10.86 100.38
N SER A 369 43.56 -9.90 101.19
CA SER A 369 44.95 -9.83 101.69
C SER A 369 45.03 -9.47 103.18
N ARG A 370 43.99 -9.78 103.95
CA ARG A 370 43.99 -9.72 105.41
C ARG A 370 43.25 -10.92 105.97
#